data_AF-A0A7Y6L6I0-F1
#
_entry.id   AF-A0A7Y6L6I0-F1
#
_cell.length_a   1.000
_cell.length_b   1.000
_cell.length_c   1.000
_cell.angle_alpha   90.00
_cell.angle_beta   90.00
_cell.angle_gamma   90.00
#
_symmetry.space_group_name_H-M   'P 1'
#
loop_
_entity.id
_entity.type
_entity.pdbx_description
1 polymer ?
#
loop_
_entity_poly.entity_id
_entity_poly.type
_entity_poly.pdbx_seq_one_letter_code
_entity_poly.pdbx_strand_id
1 'polypeptide(L)' 'MTVDGTLCAMDKRSLEHIAGRFREAEQRTEILRQELAAAIRQADVDGLAQKDICEATGYTRQQVRRIVLAGNAETAGES' A
#
# COMPACT_ATOMS: atom_id res chain seq x y z
N MET A 1 -18.95 17.99 -42.05
CA MET A 1 -18.37 16.64 -41.88
C MET A 1 -17.06 16.80 -41.12
N THR A 2 -17.11 16.72 -39.80
CA THR A 2 -15.93 16.78 -38.94
C THR A 2 -15.22 15.42 -38.97
N VAL A 3 -13.97 15.47 -39.39
CA VAL A 3 -12.98 14.39 -39.52
C VAL A 3 -13.01 13.34 -38.40
N ASP A 4 -13.37 12.10 -38.78
CA ASP A 4 -13.50 10.86 -38.00
C ASP A 4 -12.19 10.31 -37.36
N GLY A 5 -11.11 11.09 -37.30
CA GLY A 5 -9.80 10.64 -36.78
C GLY A 5 -9.41 11.22 -35.42
N THR A 6 -9.88 12.41 -35.09
CA THR A 6 -9.35 13.19 -33.95
C THR A 6 -9.95 12.74 -32.62
N LEU A 7 -11.20 12.26 -32.61
CA LEU A 7 -11.90 11.83 -31.39
C LEU A 7 -11.34 10.51 -30.84
N CYS A 8 -11.11 9.50 -31.69
CA CYS A 8 -10.49 8.22 -31.31
C CYS A 8 -9.04 8.36 -30.80
N ALA A 9 -8.28 9.32 -31.34
CA ALA A 9 -6.92 9.59 -30.90
C ALA A 9 -6.85 10.37 -29.57
N MET A 10 -7.91 11.11 -29.21
CA MET A 10 -8.03 11.81 -27.93
C MET A 10 -8.47 10.85 -26.81
N ASP A 11 -9.35 9.90 -27.12
CA ASP A 11 -9.78 8.84 -26.20
C ASP A 11 -8.61 7.92 -25.82
N LYS A 12 -7.80 7.46 -26.79
CA LYS A 12 -6.62 6.63 -26.50
C LYS A 12 -5.57 7.33 -25.65
N ARG A 13 -5.25 8.60 -25.97
CA ARG A 13 -4.31 9.40 -25.16
C ARG A 13 -4.84 9.69 -23.76
N SER A 14 -6.15 9.85 -23.61
CA SER A 14 -6.83 9.97 -22.31
C SER A 14 -6.76 8.67 -21.51
N LEU A 15 -7.02 7.53 -22.14
CA LEU A 15 -6.96 6.20 -21.50
C LEU A 15 -5.54 5.83 -21.08
N GLU A 16 -4.53 6.08 -21.91
CA GLU A 16 -3.12 5.85 -21.55
C GLU A 16 -2.70 6.72 -20.37
N HIS A 17 -3.14 7.98 -20.34
CA HIS A 17 -2.88 8.90 -19.23
C HIS A 17 -3.55 8.43 -17.93
N ILE A 18 -4.83 8.01 -17.99
CA ILE A 18 -5.56 7.47 -16.84
C ILE A 18 -4.90 6.19 -16.34
N ALA A 19 -4.51 5.29 -17.24
CA ALA A 19 -3.81 4.05 -16.89
C ALA A 19 -2.44 4.34 -16.23
N GLY A 20 -1.73 5.36 -16.70
CA GLY A 20 -0.49 5.84 -16.07
C GLY A 20 -0.72 6.30 -14.63
N ARG A 21 -1.69 7.18 -14.41
CA ARG A 21 -2.04 7.68 -13.07
C ARG A 21 -2.51 6.58 -12.13
N PHE A 22 -3.22 5.58 -12.66
CA PHE A 22 -3.65 4.42 -11.88
C PHE A 22 -2.44 3.62 -11.41
N ARG A 23 -1.49 3.29 -12.30
CA ARG A 23 -0.26 2.58 -11.92
C ARG A 23 0.58 3.36 -10.91
N GLU A 24 0.70 4.68 -11.05
CA GLU A 24 1.39 5.52 -10.08
C GLU A 24 0.69 5.49 -8.71
N ALA A 25 -0.64 5.54 -8.69
CA ALA A 25 -1.41 5.45 -7.47
C ALA A 25 -1.27 4.06 -6.81
N GLU A 26 -1.28 2.98 -7.59
CA GLU A 26 -1.03 1.62 -7.10
C GLU A 26 0.36 1.51 -6.47
N GLN A 27 1.40 2.00 -7.14
CA GLN A 27 2.77 1.98 -6.64
C GLN A 27 2.91 2.77 -5.34
N ARG A 28 2.34 3.99 -5.26
CA ARG A 28 2.35 4.78 -4.03
C ARG A 28 1.59 4.10 -2.90
N THR A 29 0.45 3.47 -3.21
CA THR A 29 -0.33 2.74 -2.21
C THR A 29 0.45 1.56 -1.67
N GLU A 30 1.19 0.85 -2.53
CA GLU A 30 2.04 -0.26 -2.11
C GLU A 30 3.17 0.19 -1.17
N ILE A 31 3.86 1.28 -1.50
CA ILE A 31 4.88 1.88 -0.64
C ILE A 31 4.28 2.23 0.74
N LEU A 32 3.14 2.93 0.76
CA LEU A 32 2.48 3.32 2.01
C LEU A 32 2.05 2.10 2.85
N ARG A 33 1.64 0.99 2.22
CA ARG A 33 1.33 -0.25 2.96
C ARG A 33 2.57 -0.85 3.61
N GLN A 34 3.70 -0.85 2.91
CA GLN A 34 4.96 -1.35 3.44
C GLN A 34 5.48 -0.49 4.58
N GLU A 35 5.42 0.84 4.44
CA GLU A 35 5.77 1.79 5.50
C GLU A 35 4.89 1.63 6.74
N LEU A 36 3.57 1.51 6.56
CA LEU A 36 2.65 1.25 7.66
C LEU A 36 2.96 -0.08 8.37
N ALA A 37 3.23 -1.14 7.61
CA ALA A 37 3.60 -2.43 8.17
C ALA A 37 4.91 -2.34 8.99
N ALA A 38 5.91 -1.60 8.49
CA ALA A 38 7.15 -1.34 9.22
C ALA A 38 6.91 -0.56 10.51
N ALA A 39 6.08 0.49 10.47
CA ALA A 39 5.72 1.27 11.65
C ALA A 39 4.99 0.44 12.71
N ILE A 40 4.09 -0.45 12.30
CA ILE A 40 3.40 -1.39 13.21
C ILE A 40 4.41 -2.31 13.90
N ARG A 41 5.37 -2.87 13.16
CA ARG A 41 6.41 -3.73 13.74
C ARG A 41 7.30 -2.96 14.71
N GLN A 42 7.68 -1.74 14.37
CA GLN A 42 8.50 -0.91 15.25
C GLN A 42 7.75 -0.60 16.55
N ALA A 43 6.46 -0.26 16.47
CA ALA A 43 5.65 -0.02 17.66
C ALA A 43 5.55 -1.24 18.58
N ASP A 44 5.49 -2.45 18.02
CA ASP A 44 5.53 -3.71 18.80
C ASP A 44 6.89 -3.90 19.49
N VAL A 45 8.00 -3.65 18.78
CA VAL A 45 9.37 -3.69 19.34
C VAL A 45 9.56 -2.65 20.45
N ASP A 46 8.98 -1.47 20.30
CA ASP A 46 9.00 -0.40 21.29
C ASP A 46 8.12 -0.72 22.52
N GLY A 47 7.40 -1.85 22.50
CA GLY A 47 6.60 -2.34 23.62
C GLY A 47 5.24 -1.67 23.77
N LEU A 48 4.75 -0.96 22.74
CA LEU A 48 3.39 -0.42 22.77
C LEU A 48 2.36 -1.55 22.86
N ALA A 49 1.27 -1.30 23.60
CA ALA A 49 0.21 -2.29 23.69
C ALA A 49 -0.48 -2.45 22.34
N GLN A 50 -0.75 -3.70 21.92
CA GLN A 50 -1.48 -3.97 20.67
C GLN A 50 -2.82 -3.25 20.56
N LYS A 51 -3.48 -2.96 21.69
CA LYS A 51 -4.74 -2.19 21.69
C LYS A 51 -4.51 -0.79 21.09
N ASP A 52 -3.45 -0.11 21.50
CA ASP A 52 -3.13 1.26 21.09
C ASP A 52 -2.70 1.28 19.62
N ILE A 53 -1.94 0.26 19.19
CA ILE A 53 -1.58 0.06 17.78
C ILE A 53 -2.84 -0.14 16.91
N CYS A 54 -3.79 -0.96 17.35
CA CYS A 54 -5.05 -1.17 16.62
C CYS A 54 -5.88 0.13 16.51
N GLU A 55 -5.94 0.90 17.59
CA GLU A 55 -6.68 2.17 17.63
C GLU A 55 -6.07 3.23 16.69
N ALA A 56 -4.74 3.35 16.68
CA ALA A 56 -4.03 4.30 15.82
C ALA A 56 -4.07 3.95 14.33
N THR A 57 -4.05 2.65 13.99
CA THR A 57 -3.98 2.17 12.60
C THR A 57 -5.34 1.84 11.99
N GLY A 58 -6.37 1.67 12.83
CA GLY A 58 -7.68 1.16 12.41
C GLY A 58 -7.68 -0.33 12.03
N TYR A 59 -6.58 -1.04 12.26
CA TYR A 59 -6.49 -2.46 11.97
C TYR A 59 -7.08 -3.31 13.09
N THR A 60 -7.57 -4.49 12.71
CA THR A 60 -7.97 -5.50 13.69
C THR A 60 -6.74 -6.09 14.39
N ARG A 61 -6.91 -6.60 15.61
CA ARG A 61 -5.83 -7.31 16.34
C ARG A 61 -5.24 -8.46 15.53
N GLN A 62 -6.06 -9.17 14.77
CA GLN A 62 -5.64 -10.27 13.90
C GLN A 62 -4.70 -9.79 12.79
N GLN A 63 -4.99 -8.64 12.18
CA GLN A 63 -4.14 -8.03 11.14
C GLN A 63 -2.82 -7.55 11.73
N VAL A 64 -2.86 -6.81 12.85
CA VAL A 64 -1.65 -6.35 13.56
C VAL A 64 -0.77 -7.53 13.93
N ARG A 65 -1.33 -8.57 14.54
CA ARG A 65 -0.59 -9.79 14.89
C ARG A 65 0.07 -10.46 13.68
N ARG A 66 -0.63 -10.53 12.54
CA ARG A 66 -0.07 -11.12 11.31
C ARG A 66 1.12 -10.31 10.79
N ILE A 67 1.04 -8.97 10.82
CA ILE A 67 2.10 -8.06 10.37
C ILE A 67 3.34 -8.18 11.25
N VAL A 68 3.14 -8.22 12.58
CA VAL A 68 4.23 -8.41 13.56
C VAL A 68 4.92 -9.77 13.35
N LEU A 69 4.15 -10.85 13.26
CA LEU A 69 4.71 -12.20 13.09
C LEU A 69 5.43 -12.38 11.75
N ALA A 70 4.93 -11.77 10.67
CA ALA A 70 5.57 -11.84 9.36
C ALA A 70 6.99 -11.24 9.39
N GLY A 71 7.17 -10.06 9.99
CA GLY A 71 8.50 -9.44 10.07
C GLY A 71 9.49 -10.19 10.97
N ASN A 72 9.01 -10.86 12.02
CA ASN A 72 9.86 -11.69 12.86
C ASN A 72 10.36 -12.94 12.11
N ALA A 73 9.57 -13.49 11.20
CA ALA A 73 9.98 -14.62 10.37
C ALA A 73 11.02 -14.21 9.31
N GLU A 74 10.90 -13.01 8.73
CA GLU A 74 11.90 -12.45 7.81
C GLU A 74 13.24 -12.22 8.51
N THR A 75 13.23 -11.73 9.75
CA THR A 75 14.46 -11.46 10.52
C THR A 75 15.15 -12.76 10.99
N ALA A 76 14.39 -13.84 11.26
CA ALA A 76 14.93 -15.11 11.74
C ALA A 76 15.51 -16.02 10.63
N GLY A 77 15.22 -15.73 9.36
CA GLY A 77 15.78 -16.46 8.21
C GLY A 77 17.17 -15.97 7.77
N GLU A 78 17.57 -14.79 8.22
CA GLU A 78 18.91 -14.21 8.07
C GLU A 78 19.67 -14.34 9.40
N SER A 79 20.07 -15.56 9.76
CA SER A 79 20.98 -15.83 10.88
C SER A 79 21.80 -17.10 10.62
#